data_AF-A0A7V5H5G5-F1
#
_entry.id   AF-A0A7V5H5G5-F1
#
_cell.length_a   1.000
_cell.length_b   1.000
_cell.length_c   1.000
_cell.angle_alpha   90.00
_cell.angle_beta   90.00
_cell.angle_gamma   90.00
#
_symmetry.space_group_name_H-M   'P 1'
#
loop_
_entity.id
_entity.type
_entity.pdbx_description
1 polymer ?
#
loop_
_entity_poly.entity_id
_entity_poly.type
_entity_poly.pdbx_seq_one_letter_code
_entity_poly.pdbx_strand_id
1 'polypeptide(L)' 'MMGFGMGFGWIISLILIAVGIWFVIRLNQNQNNKGDSLDQDPLEIVKNRYARGEISKAEFERMKNDLLT' A
#
# COMPACT_ATOMS: atom_id res chain seq x y z
N MET A 1 33.39 12.53 36.23
CA MET A 1 32.19 11.66 36.10
C MET A 1 31.70 11.72 34.66
N MET A 2 31.67 10.55 34.02
CA MET A 2 31.04 10.14 32.76
C MET A 2 30.90 11.13 31.59
N GLY A 3 31.91 11.13 30.70
CA GLY A 3 31.79 11.55 29.30
C GLY A 3 31.16 10.48 28.40
N PHE A 4 29.98 9.96 28.78
CA PHE A 4 29.25 8.92 28.05
C PHE A 4 28.12 9.49 27.14
N GLY A 5 28.03 10.81 27.01
CA GLY A 5 26.92 11.48 26.32
C GLY A 5 27.16 11.87 24.86
N MET A 6 28.42 11.95 24.41
CA MET A 6 28.75 12.57 23.12
C MET A 6 28.84 11.56 21.95
N GLY A 7 29.06 10.28 22.24
CA GLY A 7 29.23 9.24 21.21
C GLY A 7 27.99 8.36 20.96
N PHE A 8 27.03 8.29 21.89
CA PHE A 8 25.82 7.46 21.74
C PHE A 8 24.56 8.28 21.43
N GLY A 9 24.54 9.57 21.75
CA GLY A 9 23.38 10.44 21.51
C GLY A 9 23.01 10.54 20.02
N TRP A 10 24.01 10.70 19.14
CA TRP A 10 23.77 10.82 17.69
C TRP A 10 23.23 9.53 17.06
N ILE A 11 23.66 8.36 17.56
CA ILE A 11 23.14 7.06 17.13
C ILE A 11 21.67 6.89 17.53
N ILE A 12 21.30 7.29 18.75
CA ILE A 12 19.90 7.25 19.20
C ILE A 12 19.05 8.20 18.34
N SER A 13 19.56 9.38 17.99
CA SER A 13 18.87 10.30 17.08
C SER A 13 18.67 9.71 15.68
N LEU A 14 19.67 9.01 15.12
CA LEU A 14 19.54 8.35 13.82
C LEU A 14 18.49 7.23 13.84
N ILE A 15 18.44 6.44 14.92
CA ILE A 15 17.44 5.38 15.09
C ILE A 15 16.04 5.99 15.16
N LEU A 16 15.84 7.08 15.92
CA LEU A 16 14.55 7.77 16.00
C LEU A 16 14.07 8.28 14.64
N ILE A 17 14.98 8.85 13.83
CA ILE A 17 14.67 9.33 12.48
C ILE A 17 14.30 8.15 11.57
N ALA A 18 15.06 7.06 11.61
CA ALA A 18 14.79 5.86 10.80
C ALA A 18 13.42 5.24 11.15
N VAL A 19 13.07 5.18 12.44
CA VAL A 19 11.76 4.69 12.91
C VAL A 19 10.64 5.63 12.44
N GLY A 20 10.83 6.94 12.50
CA GLY A 20 9.86 7.91 11.99
C GLY A 20 9.59 7.73 10.50
N ILE A 21 10.65 7.61 9.68
CA ILE A 21 10.54 7.36 8.24
C ILE A 21 9.85 6.02 7.97
N TRP A 22 10.24 4.96 8.67
CA TRP A 22 9.63 3.63 8.53
C TRP A 22 8.13 3.66 8.87
N PHE A 23 7.74 4.37 9.93
CA PHE A 23 6.34 4.50 10.35
C PHE A 23 5.49 5.24 9.31
N VAL A 24 6.01 6.34 8.74
CA VAL A 24 5.34 7.09 7.67
C VAL A 24 5.21 6.25 6.40
N ILE A 25 6.27 5.54 6.00
CA ILE A 25 6.22 4.62 4.84
C ILE A 25 5.21 3.52 5.08
N ARG A 26 5.16 2.91 6.27
CA ARG A 26 4.24 1.82 6.59
C ARG A 26 2.77 2.27 6.63
N LEU A 27 2.51 3.48 7.11
CA LEU A 27 1.17 4.10 7.07
C LEU A 27 0.71 4.38 5.64
N ASN A 28 1.59 4.92 4.80
CA ASN A 28 1.29 5.19 3.40
C ASN A 28 1.20 3.91 2.56
N GLN A 29 2.02 2.90 2.86
CA GLN A 29 1.89 1.56 2.28
C GLN A 29 0.57 0.92 2.70
N ASN A 30 0.02 1.15 3.89
CA ASN A 30 -1.28 0.58 4.22
C ASN A 30 -2.47 1.22 3.46
N GLN A 31 -2.26 2.38 2.82
CA GLN A 31 -3.23 2.99 1.90
C GLN A 31 -2.96 2.61 0.42
N ASN A 32 -1.69 2.39 0.06
CA ASN A 32 -1.28 2.00 -1.29
C ASN A 32 -1.07 0.48 -1.50
N ASN A 33 -1.15 -0.35 -0.46
CA ASN A 33 -1.17 -1.82 -0.55
C ASN A 33 -2.55 -2.35 -0.96
N LYS A 34 -3.23 -1.61 -1.83
CA LYS A 34 -4.16 -2.17 -2.82
C LYS A 34 -3.56 -2.19 -4.23
N GLY A 35 -2.26 -1.90 -4.37
CA GLY A 35 -1.63 -1.68 -5.68
C GLY A 35 -0.28 -2.35 -5.93
N ASP A 36 0.23 -3.17 -5.01
CA ASP A 36 1.41 -4.04 -5.27
C ASP A 36 1.00 -5.48 -5.63
N SER A 37 -0.18 -5.63 -6.23
CA SER A 37 -0.45 -6.73 -7.12
C SER A 37 -0.06 -6.28 -8.53
N LEU A 38 1.19 -6.57 -8.90
CA LEU A 38 1.61 -6.86 -10.29
C LEU A 38 0.81 -8.04 -10.93
N ASP A 39 -0.20 -8.51 -10.20
CA ASP A 39 -1.20 -9.51 -10.49
C ASP A 39 -2.58 -8.88 -10.23
N GLN A 40 -2.88 -7.71 -10.82
CA GLN A 40 -4.21 -7.12 -10.69
C GLN A 40 -5.19 -8.08 -11.34
N ASP A 41 -5.78 -8.92 -10.48
CA ASP A 41 -6.80 -9.88 -10.84
C ASP A 41 -7.77 -9.18 -11.80
N PRO A 42 -7.99 -9.71 -13.02
CA PRO A 42 -8.88 -9.09 -13.99
C PRO A 42 -10.24 -8.69 -13.39
N LEU A 43 -10.68 -9.37 -12.33
CA LEU A 43 -11.88 -9.06 -11.56
C LEU A 43 -11.81 -7.70 -10.85
N GLU A 44 -10.66 -7.33 -10.26
CA GLU A 44 -10.44 -6.03 -9.61
C GLU A 44 -10.51 -4.88 -10.63
N ILE A 45 -9.96 -5.07 -11.83
CA ILE A 45 -10.02 -4.09 -12.92
C ILE A 45 -11.47 -3.87 -13.37
N VAL A 46 -12.23 -4.96 -13.52
CA VAL A 46 -13.65 -4.93 -13.92
C VAL A 46 -14.51 -4.28 -12.82
N LYS A 47 -14.25 -4.59 -11.55
CA LYS A 47 -14.92 -3.99 -10.39
C LYS A 47 -14.66 -2.49 -10.26
N ASN A 48 -13.42 -2.05 -10.50
CA ASN A 48 -13.07 -0.63 -10.47
C ASN A 48 -13.82 0.16 -11.55
N ARG A 49 -13.92 -0.38 -12.78
CA ARG A 49 -14.66 0.26 -13.88
C ARG A 49 -16.17 0.32 -13.62
N TYR A 50 -16.74 -0.70 -12.98
CA TYR A 50 -18.14 -0.67 -12.54
C TYR A 50 -18.36 0.39 -11.46
N ALA A 51 -17.47 0.49 -10.47
CA ALA A 51 -17.53 1.51 -9.41
C ALA A 51 -17.41 2.95 -9.95
N ARG A 52 -16.65 3.12 -11.04
CA ARG A 52 -16.53 4.39 -11.78
C ARG A 52 -17.74 4.69 -12.68
N GLY A 53 -18.64 3.73 -12.87
CA GLY A 53 -19.81 3.87 -13.74
C GLY A 53 -19.49 3.80 -15.24
N GLU A 54 -18.30 3.31 -15.60
CA GLU A 54 -17.83 3.21 -16.99
C GLU A 54 -18.42 2.00 -17.72
N ILE A 55 -18.91 1.00 -16.98
CA ILE A 55 -19.55 -0.20 -17.51
C ILE A 55 -20.89 -0.42 -16.80
N SER A 56 -21.85 -0.98 -17.54
CA SER A 56 -23.14 -1.37 -16.97
C SER A 56 -23.03 -2.65 -16.14
N LYS A 57 -24.02 -2.87 -15.26
CA LYS A 57 -24.11 -4.11 -14.46
C LYS A 57 -24.11 -5.37 -15.33
N ALA A 58 -24.72 -5.32 -16.52
CA ALA A 58 -24.76 -6.44 -17.45
C ALA A 58 -23.37 -6.80 -18.01
N GLU A 59 -22.55 -5.79 -18.31
CA GLU A 59 -21.18 -5.97 -18.78
C GLU A 59 -20.25 -6.45 -17.66
N PHE A 60 -20.42 -5.91 -16.45
CA PHE A 60 -19.71 -6.38 -15.25
C PHE A 60 -19.96 -7.88 -15.00
N GLU A 61 -21.23 -8.32 -15.02
CA GLU A 61 -21.58 -9.73 -14.80
C GLU A 61 -21.00 -10.63 -15.89
N ARG A 62 -21.01 -10.22 -17.17
CA ARG A 62 -20.41 -11.01 -18.26
C ARG A 62 -18.92 -11.22 -18.06
N MET A 63 -18.18 -10.13 -17.83
CA MET A 63 -16.74 -10.20 -17.62
C MET A 63 -16.38 -10.97 -16.34
N LYS A 64 -17.15 -10.79 -15.25
CA LYS A 64 -16.95 -11.57 -14.02
C LYS A 64 -17.08 -13.07 -14.26
N ASN A 65 -18.11 -13.51 -15.00
CA ASN A 65 -18.32 -14.94 -15.27
C ASN A 65 -17.23 -15.51 -16.20
N ASP A 66 -16.78 -14.73 -17.19
CA ASP A 66 -15.70 -15.10 -18.10
C ASP A 66 -14.36 -15.30 -17.35
N LEU A 67 -14.08 -14.44 -16.37
CA LEU A 67 -12.87 -14.51 -15.55
C LEU A 67 -12.89 -15.58 -14.45
N LEU A 68 -14.08 -16.11 -14.13
CA LEU A 68 -14.27 -17.19 -13.16
C LEU A 68 -14.32 -18.58 -13.82
N THR A 69 -14.23 -18.65 -15.16
CA THR A 69 -14.26 -19.87 -15.96
C THR A 69 -12.85 -20.42 -16.17
#